data_AF-A0A7J9GCI6-F1
#
_entry.id   AF-A0A7J9GCI6-F1
#
_cell.length_a   1.000
_cell.length_b   1.000
_cell.length_c   1.000
_cell.angle_alpha   90.00
_cell.angle_beta   90.00
_cell.angle_gamma   90.00
#
_symmetry.space_group_name_H-M   'P 1'
#
loop_
_entity.id
_entity.type
_entity.pdbx_description
1 polymer ?
#
loop_
_entity_poly.entity_id
_entity_poly.type
_entity_poly.pdbx_seq_one_letter_code
_entity_poly.pdbx_strand_id
1 'polypeptide(L)'
;MKLQSVQHLLEPVLEPLIRRVVKEEVEVAFRKHLNNMKRNGGKDVNSTSRSLQLQFLNNLSLPVFTGTRIEAEECSAIKVAIVDSLTGQIVSSGPESSAKVEVVVLEGDFDGDEGDNWTLEEFKNNIVREREGKKPLLAGDAFLTLTRGIGLVGEISFSDNSSWTRSRRFRLGARVVDGSDGTRVREAKTESFIVRDHRGECKYFF
;
A
#
# COMPACT_ATOMS: atom_id res chain seq x y z
N MET A 1 7.17 -34.36 31.94
CA MET A 1 7.79 -33.01 31.97
C MET A 1 8.33 -32.69 30.58
N LYS A 2 8.27 -31.40 30.18
CA LYS A 2 9.04 -30.73 29.12
C LYS A 2 8.51 -30.80 27.67
N LEU A 3 7.57 -29.91 27.37
CA LEU A 3 7.47 -29.21 26.07
C LEU A 3 7.38 -27.69 26.29
N GLN A 4 6.72 -27.27 27.37
CA GLN A 4 6.65 -25.88 27.84
C GLN A 4 8.03 -25.29 28.25
N SER A 5 9.00 -26.11 28.66
CA SER A 5 10.35 -25.60 29.03
C SER A 5 11.23 -25.23 27.84
N VAL A 6 10.92 -25.68 26.62
CA VAL A 6 11.80 -25.45 25.45
C VAL A 6 11.43 -24.15 24.72
N GLN A 7 10.14 -23.78 24.73
CA GLN A 7 9.62 -22.53 24.14
C GLN A 7 10.21 -21.29 24.85
N HIS A 8 10.21 -21.28 26.20
CA HIS A 8 10.80 -20.19 26.98
C HIS A 8 12.34 -20.06 26.86
N LEU A 9 13.03 -21.08 26.36
CA LEU A 9 14.48 -21.04 26.15
C LEU A 9 14.85 -20.58 24.73
N LEU A 10 13.98 -20.81 23.75
CA LEU A 10 14.23 -20.48 22.34
C LEU A 10 13.69 -19.10 21.95
N GLU A 11 12.60 -18.62 22.57
CA GLU A 11 12.07 -17.28 22.33
C GLU A 11 13.11 -16.16 22.51
N PRO A 12 13.90 -16.10 23.60
CA PRO A 12 14.89 -15.03 23.80
C PRO A 12 16.06 -15.10 22.81
N VAL A 13 16.26 -16.26 22.17
CA VAL A 13 17.34 -16.47 21.19
C VAL A 13 16.85 -16.17 19.78
N LEU A 14 15.60 -16.52 19.46
CA LEU A 14 15.02 -16.32 18.14
C LEU A 14 14.51 -14.89 17.94
N GLU A 15 13.94 -14.24 18.95
CA GLU A 15 13.42 -12.87 18.82
C GLU A 15 14.51 -11.88 18.33
N PRO A 16 15.73 -11.85 18.91
CA PRO A 16 16.78 -10.94 18.43
C PRO A 16 17.26 -11.30 17.02
N LEU A 17 17.30 -12.58 16.66
CA LEU A 17 17.71 -13.05 15.34
C LEU A 17 16.67 -12.68 14.27
N ILE A 18 15.38 -12.89 14.55
CA ILE A 18 14.29 -12.51 13.66
C ILE A 18 14.26 -10.98 13.51
N ARG A 19 14.34 -10.22 14.61
CA ARG A 19 14.38 -8.75 14.55
C ARG A 19 15.57 -8.24 13.73
N ARG A 20 16.73 -8.90 13.86
CA ARG A 20 17.92 -8.56 13.07
C ARG A 20 17.75 -8.86 11.59
N VAL A 21 17.25 -10.04 11.25
CA VAL A 21 16.98 -10.43 9.85
C VAL A 21 15.96 -9.49 9.24
N VAL A 22 14.84 -9.21 9.92
CA VAL A 22 13.83 -8.27 9.43
C VAL A 22 14.44 -6.89 9.19
N LYS A 23 15.27 -6.39 10.11
CA LYS A 23 15.95 -5.10 9.93
C LYS A 23 16.95 -5.12 8.75
N GLU A 24 17.74 -6.18 8.62
CA GLU A 24 18.69 -6.34 7.52
C GLU A 24 17.97 -6.44 6.17
N GLU A 25 16.88 -7.21 6.06
CA GLU A 25 16.05 -7.31 4.86
C GLU A 25 15.42 -5.97 4.49
N VAL A 26 14.93 -5.21 5.48
CA VAL A 26 14.41 -3.84 5.26
C VAL A 26 15.52 -2.91 4.76
N GLU A 27 16.71 -2.94 5.36
CA GLU A 27 17.85 -2.12 4.92
C GLU A 27 18.36 -2.53 3.53
N VAL A 28 18.33 -3.82 3.19
CA VAL A 28 18.71 -4.33 1.87
C VAL A 28 17.70 -3.91 0.81
N ALA A 29 16.40 -4.02 1.10
CA ALA A 29 15.34 -3.51 0.23
C ALA A 29 15.50 -2.00 -0.01
N PHE A 30 15.79 -1.25 1.06
CA PHE A 30 16.04 0.19 0.98
C PHE A 30 17.29 0.52 0.14
N ARG A 31 18.39 -0.23 0.32
CA ARG A 31 19.64 -0.04 -0.41
C ARG A 31 19.49 -0.40 -1.90
N LYS A 32 18.74 -1.46 -2.21
CA LYS A 32 18.41 -1.85 -3.58
C LYS A 32 17.57 -0.77 -4.27
N HIS A 33 16.59 -0.21 -3.56
CA HIS A 33 15.77 0.90 -4.03
C HIS A 33 16.61 2.15 -4.34
N LEU A 34 17.51 2.56 -3.43
CA LEU A 34 18.42 3.69 -3.63
C LEU A 34 19.33 3.51 -4.86
N ASN A 35 19.85 2.31 -5.08
CA ASN A 35 20.73 2.01 -6.21
C ASN A 35 20.01 2.05 -7.56
N ASN A 36 18.74 1.62 -7.60
CA ASN A 36 17.93 1.69 -8.81
C ASN A 36 17.63 3.14 -9.22
N MET A 37 17.45 4.05 -8.24
CA MET A 37 17.15 5.46 -8.51
C MET A 37 18.31 6.23 -9.16
N LYS A 38 19.56 5.85 -8.84
CA LYS A 38 20.77 6.46 -9.44
C LYS A 38 20.92 6.17 -10.94
N ARG A 39 20.26 5.12 -11.45
CA ARG A 39 20.39 4.67 -12.85
C ARG A 39 19.47 5.42 -13.81
N ASN A 40 18.44 6.10 -13.32
CA ASN A 40 17.42 6.79 -14.12
C ASN A 40 17.60 8.32 -14.21
N GLY A 41 18.73 8.87 -13.75
CA GLY A 41 19.01 10.32 -13.76
C GLY A 41 19.35 10.89 -15.14
N GLY A 42 18.34 11.04 -16.01
CA GLY A 42 18.41 11.95 -17.15
C GLY A 42 18.47 13.41 -16.66
N LYS A 43 19.39 14.19 -17.24
CA LYS A 43 19.67 15.59 -16.89
C LYS A 43 18.40 16.45 -16.91
N ASP A 44 18.10 17.10 -15.79
CA ASP A 44 17.47 18.41 -15.80
C ASP A 44 17.99 19.29 -14.65
N VAL A 45 18.18 20.54 -15.00
CA VAL A 45 18.96 21.55 -14.29
C VAL A 45 18.10 22.26 -13.25
N ASN A 46 18.58 22.25 -12.01
CA ASN A 46 18.30 23.23 -10.95
C ASN A 46 16.90 23.22 -10.32
N SER A 47 16.62 22.19 -9.54
CA SER A 47 15.81 22.25 -8.32
C SER A 47 16.32 21.11 -7.44
N THR A 48 16.54 21.34 -6.16
CA THR A 48 16.68 20.25 -5.19
C THR A 48 15.31 19.59 -5.04
N SER A 49 14.88 18.88 -6.09
CA SER A 49 13.58 18.24 -6.18
C SER A 49 13.53 17.16 -5.12
N ARG A 50 12.81 17.43 -4.03
CA ARG A 50 12.52 16.41 -3.02
C ARG A 50 11.82 15.27 -3.74
N SER A 51 12.42 14.09 -3.71
CA SER A 51 11.82 12.90 -4.29
C SER A 51 10.78 12.41 -3.29
N LEU A 52 9.50 12.68 -3.56
CA LEU A 52 8.40 12.39 -2.65
C LEU A 52 7.62 11.17 -3.12
N GLN A 53 7.11 10.37 -2.19
CA GLN A 53 6.23 9.25 -2.48
C GLN A 53 5.16 9.07 -1.40
N LEU A 54 4.03 8.48 -1.79
CA LEU A 54 3.03 7.99 -0.85
C LEU A 54 3.44 6.62 -0.32
N GLN A 55 2.99 6.30 0.90
CA GLN A 55 3.23 5.02 1.54
C GLN A 55 2.05 4.63 2.43
N PHE A 56 1.61 3.38 2.36
CA PHE A 56 0.72 2.78 3.36
C PHE A 56 1.52 2.47 4.63
N LEU A 57 1.10 3.00 5.78
CA LEU A 57 1.85 2.86 7.04
C LEU A 57 1.49 1.60 7.83
N ASN A 58 0.36 0.96 7.50
CA ASN A 58 -0.10 -0.27 8.14
C ASN A 58 -0.60 -1.28 7.10
N ASN A 59 -0.51 -2.55 7.46
CA ASN A 59 -0.97 -3.64 6.63
C ASN A 59 -2.49 -3.80 6.74
N LEU A 60 -3.10 -4.33 5.69
CA LEU A 60 -4.52 -4.65 5.68
C LEU A 60 -4.82 -5.88 6.54
N SER A 61 -5.95 -5.85 7.24
CA SER A 61 -6.51 -7.02 7.89
C SER A 61 -7.05 -7.98 6.83
N LEU A 62 -6.54 -9.21 6.82
CA LEU A 62 -6.95 -10.27 5.92
C LEU A 62 -7.66 -11.39 6.70
N PRO A 63 -8.65 -12.08 6.10
CA PRO A 63 -9.15 -11.95 4.73
C PRO A 63 -10.10 -10.76 4.52
N VAL A 64 -10.15 -10.24 3.28
CA VAL A 64 -11.09 -9.19 2.86
C VAL A 64 -12.30 -9.80 2.15
N PHE A 65 -13.49 -9.31 2.47
CA PHE A 65 -14.75 -9.73 1.86
C PHE A 65 -15.48 -8.58 1.18
N THR A 66 -16.26 -8.90 0.14
CA THR A 66 -17.16 -7.92 -0.50
C THR A 66 -18.18 -7.37 0.49
N GLY A 67 -18.53 -6.10 0.34
CA GLY A 67 -19.50 -5.41 1.19
C GLY A 67 -19.08 -5.21 2.65
N THR A 68 -17.89 -5.67 3.04
CA THR A 68 -17.33 -5.47 4.39
C THR A 68 -16.35 -4.30 4.35
N ARG A 69 -16.30 -3.51 5.43
CA ARG A 69 -15.32 -2.45 5.61
C ARG A 69 -13.91 -3.04 5.52
N ILE A 70 -13.05 -2.40 4.75
CA ILE A 70 -11.62 -2.74 4.70
C ILE A 70 -10.96 -2.04 5.89
N GLU A 71 -10.26 -2.83 6.69
CA GLU A 71 -9.55 -2.36 7.87
C GLU A 71 -8.08 -2.71 7.75
N ALA A 72 -7.25 -1.97 8.47
CA ALA A 72 -5.89 -2.38 8.74
C ALA A 72 -5.85 -3.37 9.92
N GLU A 73 -4.69 -3.99 10.13
CA GLU A 73 -4.43 -4.81 11.31
C GLU A 73 -4.80 -4.06 12.60
N GLU A 74 -5.09 -4.83 13.66
CA GLU A 74 -5.58 -4.31 14.95
C GLU A 74 -6.92 -3.55 14.85
N CYS A 75 -7.75 -3.86 13.84
CA CYS A 75 -9.05 -3.22 13.58
C CYS A 75 -8.93 -1.69 13.45
N SER A 76 -7.84 -1.22 12.85
CA SER A 76 -7.51 0.20 12.74
C SER A 76 -7.85 0.76 11.36
N ALA A 77 -7.96 2.08 11.25
CA ALA A 77 -8.09 2.73 9.96
C ALA A 77 -6.79 2.59 9.14
N ILE A 78 -6.92 2.42 7.82
CA ILE A 78 -5.77 2.41 6.92
C ILE A 78 -5.13 3.81 6.93
N LYS A 79 -3.81 3.86 7.02
CA LYS A 79 -3.04 5.10 7.09
C LYS A 79 -2.18 5.24 5.83
N VAL A 80 -2.26 6.41 5.21
CA VAL A 80 -1.40 6.80 4.10
C VAL A 80 -0.57 7.99 4.54
N ALA A 81 0.72 7.97 4.22
CA ALA A 81 1.61 9.09 4.46
C ALA A 81 2.35 9.50 3.19
N ILE A 82 2.79 10.75 3.16
CA ILE A 82 3.80 11.21 2.22
C ILE A 82 5.18 11.18 2.89
N VAL A 83 6.14 10.58 2.22
CA VAL A 83 7.51 10.41 2.72
C VAL A 83 8.51 10.92 1.70
N ASP A 84 9.65 11.39 2.20
CA ASP A 84 10.83 11.65 1.39
C ASP A 84 11.47 10.31 1.03
N SER A 85 11.61 10.01 -0.26
CA SER A 85 12.05 8.70 -0.74
C SER A 85 13.53 8.42 -0.47
N LEU A 86 14.33 9.43 -0.14
CA LEU A 86 15.75 9.28 0.20
C LEU A 86 15.92 8.92 1.67
N THR A 87 15.16 9.58 2.53
CA THR A 87 15.28 9.45 3.99
C THR A 87 14.27 8.50 4.62
N GLY A 88 13.18 8.20 3.91
CA GLY A 88 12.02 7.46 4.43
C GLY A 88 11.23 8.22 5.50
N GLN A 89 11.54 9.50 5.73
CA GLN A 89 10.87 10.30 6.76
C GLN A 89 9.57 10.90 6.26
N ILE A 90 8.58 10.96 7.15
CA ILE A 90 7.29 11.60 6.87
C ILE A 90 7.48 13.11 6.65
N VAL A 91 6.98 13.60 5.52
CA VAL A 91 7.02 15.02 5.19
C VAL A 91 5.84 15.72 5.87
N SER A 92 6.13 16.33 7.02
CA SER A 92 5.10 16.92 7.90
C SER A 92 4.78 18.38 7.64
N SER A 93 5.43 19.02 6.67
CA SER A 93 5.25 20.43 6.30
C SER A 93 5.42 20.65 4.80
N GLY A 94 4.95 21.80 4.32
CA GLY A 94 4.90 22.12 2.88
C GLY A 94 3.55 21.77 2.25
N PRO A 95 3.29 22.24 1.02
CA PRO A 95 2.02 22.02 0.34
C PRO A 95 1.69 20.53 0.15
N GLU A 96 2.70 19.70 -0.07
CA GLU A 96 2.53 18.26 -0.30
C GLU A 96 2.10 17.51 0.96
N SER A 97 2.42 18.04 2.15
CA SER A 97 1.98 17.48 3.44
C SER A 97 0.48 17.61 3.70
N SER A 98 -0.22 18.37 2.84
CA SER A 98 -1.67 18.59 2.87
C SER A 98 -2.37 18.15 1.59
N ALA A 99 -1.70 17.33 0.76
CA ALA A 99 -2.23 16.89 -0.51
C ALA A 99 -3.52 16.07 -0.37
N LYS A 100 -4.41 16.18 -1.35
CA LYS A 100 -5.57 15.30 -1.49
C LYS A 100 -5.15 14.01 -2.17
N VAL A 101 -5.47 12.87 -1.57
CA VAL A 101 -5.10 11.54 -2.02
C VAL A 101 -6.36 10.73 -2.31
N GLU A 102 -6.32 9.95 -3.39
CA GLU A 102 -7.35 8.99 -3.77
C GLU A 102 -6.80 7.57 -3.60
N VAL A 103 -7.58 6.72 -2.95
CA VAL A 103 -7.38 5.27 -2.89
C VAL A 103 -8.05 4.63 -4.10
N VAL A 104 -7.30 3.83 -4.84
CA VAL A 104 -7.77 3.13 -6.04
C VAL A 104 -7.53 1.62 -5.91
N VAL A 105 -8.17 0.83 -6.78
CA VAL A 105 -7.93 -0.60 -6.86
C VAL A 105 -6.98 -0.88 -8.02
N LEU A 106 -5.93 -1.67 -7.77
CA LEU A 106 -4.95 -2.07 -8.77
C LEU A 106 -5.01 -3.58 -9.02
N GLU A 107 -4.55 -4.00 -10.20
CA GLU A 107 -4.39 -5.42 -10.53
C GLU A 107 -3.44 -6.10 -9.54
N GLY A 108 -3.80 -7.32 -9.12
CA GLY A 108 -3.06 -8.05 -8.09
C GLY A 108 -1.63 -8.41 -8.49
N ASP A 109 -1.38 -8.60 -9.78
CA ASP A 109 -0.06 -8.89 -10.34
C ASP A 109 0.62 -7.66 -10.92
N PHE A 110 0.19 -6.46 -10.50
CA PHE A 110 0.96 -5.24 -10.68
C PHE A 110 2.21 -5.24 -9.78
N ASP A 111 3.16 -6.07 -10.17
CA ASP A 111 4.56 -5.98 -9.76
C ASP A 111 5.21 -5.00 -10.75
N GLY A 112 5.81 -3.92 -10.25
CA GLY A 112 6.51 -3.00 -11.15
C GLY A 112 7.69 -3.73 -11.80
N ASP A 113 8.36 -3.09 -12.75
CA ASP A 113 9.67 -3.59 -13.22
C ASP A 113 10.61 -3.84 -12.04
N GLU A 114 11.63 -4.69 -12.24
CA GLU A 114 12.61 -5.10 -11.21
C GLU A 114 12.92 -3.98 -10.18
N GLY A 115 12.33 -4.09 -8.98
CA GLY A 115 12.55 -3.15 -7.88
C GLY A 115 11.51 -2.03 -7.73
N ASP A 116 10.23 -2.28 -8.00
CA ASP A 116 9.11 -1.36 -7.72
C ASP A 116 9.27 0.01 -8.40
N ASN A 117 9.71 -0.03 -9.64
CA ASN A 117 9.89 1.16 -10.44
C ASN A 117 8.88 1.17 -11.59
N TRP A 118 7.72 1.78 -11.36
CA TRP A 118 6.69 1.96 -12.39
C TRP A 118 6.58 3.43 -12.83
N THR A 119 6.12 3.61 -14.06
CA THR A 119 5.76 4.92 -14.59
C THR A 119 4.36 5.35 -14.13
N LEU A 120 4.04 6.65 -14.29
CA LEU A 120 2.69 7.16 -13.99
C LEU A 120 1.64 6.47 -14.88
N GLU A 121 2.01 6.21 -16.13
CA GLU A 121 1.15 5.55 -17.10
C GLU A 121 0.91 4.08 -16.75
N GLU A 122 1.95 3.35 -16.34
CA GLU A 122 1.81 1.99 -15.84
C GLU A 122 0.91 1.91 -14.61
N PHE A 123 1.07 2.80 -13.63
CA PHE A 123 0.19 2.86 -12.47
C PHE A 123 -1.27 3.06 -12.91
N LYS A 124 -1.51 4.05 -13.79
CA LYS A 124 -2.85 4.38 -14.30
C LYS A 124 -3.47 3.24 -15.10
N ASN A 125 -2.68 2.52 -15.90
CA ASN A 125 -3.12 1.40 -16.72
C ASN A 125 -3.46 0.16 -15.89
N ASN A 126 -2.88 0.03 -14.69
CA ASN A 126 -3.17 -1.08 -13.77
C ASN A 126 -4.34 -0.80 -12.82
N ILE A 127 -4.99 0.37 -12.91
CA ILE A 127 -6.20 0.65 -12.13
C ILE A 127 -7.35 -0.21 -12.67
N VAL A 128 -7.88 -1.07 -11.80
CA VAL A 128 -9.00 -1.96 -12.11
C VAL A 128 -10.29 -1.14 -12.09
N ARG A 129 -11.02 -1.21 -13.19
CA ARG A 129 -12.37 -0.64 -13.30
C ARG A 129 -13.41 -1.68 -12.96
N GLU A 130 -14.58 -1.22 -12.52
CA GLU A 130 -15.75 -2.07 -12.33
C GLU A 130 -16.16 -2.77 -13.63
N ARG A 131 -16.84 -3.91 -13.49
CA ARG A 131 -17.47 -4.59 -14.63
C ARG A 131 -18.61 -3.73 -15.17
N GLU A 132 -18.85 -3.83 -16.47
CA GLU A 132 -19.92 -3.08 -17.14
C GLU A 132 -21.27 -3.26 -16.42
N GLY A 133 -21.93 -2.15 -16.11
CA GLY A 133 -23.22 -2.14 -15.39
C GLY A 133 -23.14 -2.40 -13.88
N LYS A 134 -21.94 -2.46 -13.28
CA LYS A 134 -21.77 -2.56 -11.82
C LYS A 134 -21.54 -1.19 -11.17
N LYS A 135 -21.67 -1.16 -9.84
CA LYS A 135 -21.22 -0.04 -9.00
C LYS A 135 -19.69 0.06 -9.03
N PRO A 136 -19.10 1.22 -8.67
CA PRO A 136 -17.66 1.35 -8.51
C PRO A 136 -17.08 0.20 -7.69
N LEU A 137 -15.91 -0.30 -8.10
CA LEU A 137 -15.29 -1.47 -7.46
C LEU A 137 -14.96 -1.21 -5.99
N LEU A 138 -14.59 0.03 -5.67
CA LEU A 138 -14.42 0.52 -4.31
C LEU A 138 -15.59 1.45 -3.96
N ALA A 139 -16.39 1.07 -2.97
CA ALA A 139 -17.50 1.85 -2.45
C ALA A 139 -17.10 2.57 -1.16
N GLY A 140 -17.68 3.74 -0.90
CA GLY A 140 -17.44 4.53 0.31
C GLY A 140 -16.52 5.72 0.07
N ASP A 141 -15.81 6.16 1.11
CA ASP A 141 -14.97 7.35 1.07
C ASP A 141 -13.51 7.01 0.71
N ALA A 142 -13.25 6.95 -0.60
CA ALA A 142 -11.94 6.64 -1.16
C ALA A 142 -10.98 7.83 -1.19
N PHE A 143 -11.42 9.03 -0.79
CA PHE A 143 -10.58 10.22 -0.79
C PHE A 143 -10.18 10.59 0.63
N LEU A 144 -8.95 11.08 0.79
CA LEU A 144 -8.46 11.61 2.05
C LEU A 144 -7.62 12.84 1.82
N THR A 145 -7.49 13.68 2.84
CA THR A 145 -6.57 14.81 2.85
C THR A 145 -5.48 14.55 3.87
N LEU A 146 -4.23 14.67 3.46
CA LEU A 146 -3.10 14.56 4.38
C LEU A 146 -3.15 15.71 5.40
N THR A 147 -2.83 15.42 6.64
CA THR A 147 -2.65 16.42 7.71
C THR A 147 -1.29 16.18 8.33
N ARG A 148 -0.39 17.15 8.20
CA ARG A 148 1.03 16.99 8.60
C ARG A 148 1.65 15.73 7.98
N GLY A 149 1.30 15.47 6.72
CA GLY A 149 1.83 14.37 5.92
C GLY A 149 1.19 13.00 6.14
N ILE A 150 0.16 12.88 6.98
CA ILE A 150 -0.54 11.62 7.25
C ILE A 150 -2.04 11.81 7.05
N GLY A 151 -2.69 10.87 6.37
CA GLY A 151 -4.13 10.80 6.23
C GLY A 151 -4.68 9.44 6.60
N LEU A 152 -5.92 9.44 7.09
CA LEU A 152 -6.69 8.24 7.38
C LEU A 152 -7.64 7.98 6.22
N VAL A 153 -7.64 6.76 5.70
CA VAL A 153 -8.63 6.34 4.72
C VAL A 153 -9.99 6.22 5.42
N GLY A 154 -11.03 6.74 4.78
CA GLY A 154 -12.40 6.62 5.25
C GLY A 154 -12.94 5.19 5.20
N GLU A 155 -14.25 5.05 5.38
CA GLU A 155 -14.89 3.74 5.27
C GLU A 155 -15.01 3.34 3.81
N ILE A 156 -14.22 2.34 3.41
CA ILE A 156 -14.23 1.78 2.06
C ILE A 156 -14.53 0.28 2.09
N SER A 157 -15.17 -0.23 1.03
CA SER A 157 -15.48 -1.65 0.86
C SER A 157 -15.44 -2.06 -0.61
N PHE A 158 -15.13 -3.32 -0.88
CA PHE A 158 -15.17 -3.86 -2.25
C PHE A 158 -16.61 -4.23 -2.64
N SER A 159 -17.06 -3.79 -3.81
CA SER A 159 -18.38 -4.14 -4.34
C SER A 159 -18.40 -5.49 -5.08
N ASP A 160 -17.23 -5.98 -5.49
CA ASP A 160 -17.04 -7.22 -6.23
C ASP A 160 -15.82 -7.99 -5.73
N ASN A 161 -15.82 -9.31 -5.91
CA ASN A 161 -14.72 -10.15 -5.47
C ASN A 161 -13.56 -10.09 -6.47
N SER A 162 -12.38 -10.61 -6.12
CA SER A 162 -11.22 -10.55 -7.03
C SER A 162 -11.18 -11.68 -8.06
N SER A 163 -12.07 -12.66 -8.00
CA SER A 163 -11.95 -13.91 -8.79
C SER A 163 -12.10 -13.73 -10.30
N TRP A 164 -12.73 -12.63 -10.74
CA TRP A 164 -12.98 -12.34 -12.15
C TRP A 164 -11.82 -11.64 -12.85
N THR A 165 -10.82 -11.14 -12.13
CA THR A 165 -9.63 -10.56 -12.75
C THR A 165 -8.60 -11.62 -13.11
N ARG A 166 -7.68 -11.25 -14.01
CA ARG A 166 -6.61 -12.13 -14.50
C ARG A 166 -5.75 -12.65 -13.35
N SER A 167 -5.39 -11.77 -12.42
CA SER A 167 -4.54 -12.06 -11.26
C SER A 167 -5.29 -12.78 -10.13
N ARG A 168 -6.62 -12.78 -10.16
CA ARG A 168 -7.52 -13.24 -9.08
C ARG A 168 -7.29 -12.54 -7.73
N ARG A 169 -6.53 -11.43 -7.74
CA ARG A 169 -6.10 -10.67 -6.57
C ARG A 169 -6.26 -9.18 -6.87
N PHE A 170 -6.35 -8.39 -5.82
CA PHE A 170 -6.30 -6.93 -5.91
C PHE A 170 -5.14 -6.39 -5.09
N ARG A 171 -4.77 -5.14 -5.35
CA ARG A 171 -3.99 -4.29 -4.46
C ARG A 171 -4.77 -3.00 -4.21
N LEU A 172 -4.52 -2.35 -3.08
CA LEU A 172 -4.90 -0.94 -2.94
C LEU A 172 -3.76 -0.08 -3.47
N GLY A 173 -4.10 0.93 -4.26
CA GLY A 173 -3.20 1.99 -4.68
C GLY A 173 -3.56 3.32 -4.00
N ALA A 174 -2.60 4.22 -3.85
CA ALA A 174 -2.85 5.59 -3.43
C ALA A 174 -2.14 6.57 -4.37
N ARG A 175 -2.87 7.59 -4.85
CA ARG A 175 -2.31 8.64 -5.72
C ARG A 175 -2.78 10.02 -5.27
N VAL A 176 -1.98 11.04 -5.53
CA VAL A 176 -2.40 12.43 -5.34
C VAL A 176 -3.40 12.83 -6.43
N VAL A 177 -4.47 13.52 -6.07
CA VAL A 177 -5.54 13.96 -7.00
C VAL A 177 -5.13 15.18 -7.81
N ASP A 178 -4.53 16.17 -7.14
CA ASP A 178 -4.11 17.44 -7.73
C ASP A 178 -2.58 17.51 -7.68
N GLY A 179 -1.93 17.59 -8.85
CA GLY A 179 -0.48 17.70 -8.92
C GLY A 179 -0.01 18.93 -8.14
N SER A 180 0.78 18.74 -7.09
CA SER A 180 1.45 19.83 -6.41
C SER A 180 2.35 20.56 -7.41
N ASP A 181 2.20 21.87 -7.53
CA ASP A 181 2.90 22.80 -8.45
C ASP A 181 4.33 22.36 -8.83
N GLY A 182 4.45 21.50 -9.84
CA GLY A 182 5.73 21.00 -10.38
C GLY A 182 6.43 19.87 -9.61
N THR A 183 6.01 19.51 -8.39
CA THR A 183 6.62 18.42 -7.61
C THR A 183 5.87 17.11 -7.85
N ARG A 184 6.53 16.13 -8.48
CA ARG A 184 5.97 14.78 -8.66
C ARG A 184 6.02 14.01 -7.33
N VAL A 185 4.86 13.56 -6.87
CA VAL A 185 4.73 12.58 -5.76
C VAL A 185 4.46 11.20 -6.37
N ARG A 186 5.32 10.22 -6.09
CA ARG A 186 5.14 8.83 -6.53
C ARG A 186 3.99 8.17 -5.77
N GLU A 187 3.23 7.33 -6.47
CA GLU A 187 2.07 6.60 -5.94
C GLU A 187 2.50 5.48 -4.97
N ALA A 188 1.57 5.04 -4.13
CA ALA A 188 1.75 3.86 -3.28
C ALA A 188 0.95 2.68 -3.80
N LYS A 189 1.38 1.46 -3.46
CA LYS A 189 0.56 0.25 -3.56
C LYS A 189 0.77 -0.63 -2.33
N THR A 190 -0.23 -1.43 -1.99
CA THR A 190 -0.09 -2.50 -0.99
C THR A 190 0.45 -3.78 -1.61
N GLU A 191 0.73 -4.75 -0.76
CA GLU A 191 0.78 -6.15 -1.16
C GLU A 191 -0.55 -6.61 -1.76
N SER A 192 -0.49 -7.64 -2.60
CA SER A 192 -1.69 -8.20 -3.24
C SER A 192 -2.46 -9.10 -2.30
N PHE A 193 -3.79 -9.10 -2.40
CA PHE A 193 -4.68 -9.91 -1.57
C PHE A 193 -5.89 -10.39 -2.34
N ILE A 194 -6.54 -11.44 -1.83
CA ILE A 194 -7.78 -11.99 -2.40
C ILE A 194 -8.96 -11.29 -1.73
N VAL A 195 -9.91 -10.82 -2.53
CA VAL A 195 -11.22 -10.36 -2.05
C VAL A 195 -12.23 -11.47 -2.30
N ARG A 196 -12.84 -11.97 -1.23
CA ARG A 196 -13.81 -13.07 -1.29
C ARG A 196 -15.23 -12.53 -1.37
N ASP A 197 -16.12 -13.28 -2.02
CA ASP A 197 -17.54 -12.94 -1.99
C ASP A 197 -18.14 -13.29 -0.63
N HIS A 198 -18.78 -12.32 0.01
CA HIS A 198 -19.51 -12.55 1.26
C HIS A 198 -20.75 -13.44 1.04
N ARG A 199 -21.29 -13.48 -0.19
CA ARG A 199 -22.48 -14.29 -0.53
C ARG A 199 -22.24 -15.81 -0.49
N GLY A 200 -20.99 -16.25 -0.39
CA GLY A 200 -20.62 -17.66 -0.32
C GLY A 200 -20.57 -18.26 1.09
N GLU A 201 -20.74 -17.47 2.15
CA GLU A 201 -20.85 -18.00 3.52
C GLU A 201 -22.26 -18.53 3.79
N CYS A 202 -22.69 -19.53 3.02
CA CYS A 202 -23.72 -20.45 3.48
C CYS A 202 -23.13 -21.23 4.66
N LYS A 203 -23.24 -20.67 5.86
CA LYS A 203 -23.09 -21.42 7.11
C LYS A 203 -24.20 -22.47 7.10
N TYR A 204 -23.85 -23.70 6.75
CA TYR A 204 -24.66 -24.86 7.09
C TYR A 204 -24.71 -24.90 8.61
N PHE A 205 -25.77 -24.33 9.20
CA PHE A 205 -26.13 -24.60 10.57
C PHE A 205 -26.71 -26.02 10.60
N PHE A 206 -25.96 -26.96 11.19
CA PHE A 206 -26.50 -28.20 11.73
C PHE A 206 -26.75 -28.01 13.23
#